data_AF-A0A0F9MV01-F1
#
_entry.id   AF-A0A0F9MV01-F1
#
_cell.length_a   1.000
_cell.length_b   1.000
_cell.length_c   1.000
_cell.angle_alpha   90.00
_cell.angle_beta   90.00
_cell.angle_gamma   90.00
#
_symmetry.space_group_name_H-M   'P 1'
#
loop_
_entity.id
_entity.type
_entity.pdbx_description
1 polymer ?
#
loop_
_entity_poly.entity_id
_entity_poly.type
_entity_poly.pdbx_seq_one_letter_code
_entity_poly.pdbx_strand_id
1 'polypeptide(L)'
;MPFDKTDITKLAFQIYKENKSVKKSVLQLAELCVTINKNIENGYDVKPLETDNLVLLIRQDVNGELLKPPQNEIDEVADIIFQENPSKSQLDWYIAEKQLLLNEIKSIVVQKRKNV
;
A
#
# COMPACT_ATOMS: atom_id res chain seq x y z
N MET A 1 -4.59 -1.78 16.62
CA MET A 1 -3.35 -2.58 16.69
C MET A 1 -2.77 -2.62 15.29
N PRO A 2 -1.44 -2.56 15.16
CA PRO A 2 -0.78 -2.82 13.89
C PRO A 2 -1.13 -4.22 13.39
N PHE A 3 -1.25 -4.40 12.07
CA PHE A 3 -1.47 -5.72 11.47
C PHE A 3 -0.23 -6.61 11.63
N ASP A 4 -0.42 -7.93 11.67
CA ASP A 4 0.67 -8.89 11.81
C ASP A 4 0.85 -9.78 10.55
N LYS A 5 1.84 -10.68 10.59
CA LYS A 5 2.08 -11.64 9.49
C LYS A 5 0.89 -12.58 9.25
N THR A 6 0.11 -12.88 10.27
CA THR A 6 -1.08 -13.73 10.17
C THR A 6 -2.15 -13.02 9.35
N ASP A 7 -2.35 -11.72 9.57
CA ASP A 7 -3.29 -10.90 8.81
C ASP A 7 -2.86 -10.80 7.34
N ILE A 8 -1.56 -10.58 7.08
CA ILE A 8 -1.01 -10.60 5.71
C ILE A 8 -1.27 -11.96 5.07
N THR A 9 -1.00 -13.06 5.78
CA THR A 9 -1.19 -14.41 5.26
C THR A 9 -2.66 -14.69 4.90
N LYS A 10 -3.59 -14.31 5.77
CA LYS A 10 -5.04 -14.47 5.53
C LYS A 10 -5.48 -13.69 4.30
N LEU A 11 -5.06 -12.44 4.17
CA LEU A 11 -5.44 -11.58 3.05
C LEU A 11 -4.76 -12.01 1.74
N ALA A 12 -3.49 -12.40 1.79
CA ALA A 12 -2.76 -12.94 0.63
C ALA A 12 -3.44 -14.21 0.10
N PHE A 13 -3.92 -15.08 1.00
CA PHE A 13 -4.70 -16.26 0.61
C PHE A 13 -6.06 -15.90 -0.03
N GLN A 14 -6.71 -14.83 0.43
CA GLN A 14 -7.93 -14.32 -0.21
C GLN A 14 -7.63 -13.79 -1.62
N ILE A 15 -6.59 -12.97 -1.78
CA ILE A 15 -6.15 -12.43 -3.08
C ILE A 15 -5.78 -13.55 -4.05
N TYR A 16 -5.06 -14.57 -3.56
CA TYR A 16 -4.72 -15.75 -4.36
C TYR A 16 -5.96 -16.42 -4.95
N LYS A 17 -7.04 -16.55 -4.16
CA LYS A 17 -8.31 -17.15 -4.63
C LYS A 17 -9.01 -16.34 -5.71
N GLU A 18 -8.75 -15.04 -5.81
CA GLU A 18 -9.28 -14.20 -6.90
C GLU A 18 -8.65 -14.54 -8.26
N ASN A 19 -7.55 -15.30 -8.27
CA ASN A 19 -6.88 -15.82 -9.46
C ASN A 19 -6.60 -14.74 -10.54
N LYS A 20 -6.20 -13.55 -10.10
CA LYS A 20 -5.82 -12.46 -11.00
C LYS A 20 -4.58 -12.83 -11.81
N SER A 21 -4.56 -12.44 -13.09
CA SER A 21 -3.37 -12.54 -13.94
C SER A 21 -2.19 -11.78 -13.33
N VAL A 22 -0.96 -12.25 -13.56
CA VAL A 22 0.27 -11.59 -13.09
C VAL A 22 0.29 -10.11 -13.43
N LYS A 23 -0.02 -9.73 -14.69
CA LYS A 23 -0.08 -8.33 -15.13
C LYS A 23 -1.01 -7.47 -14.27
N LYS A 24 -2.22 -7.96 -13.98
CA LYS A 24 -3.18 -7.24 -13.11
C LYS A 24 -2.66 -7.12 -11.68
N SER A 25 -2.01 -8.15 -11.16
CA SER A 25 -1.41 -8.10 -9.82
C SER A 25 -0.24 -7.12 -9.73
N VAL A 26 0.61 -7.07 -10.77
CA VAL A 26 1.70 -6.08 -10.86
C VAL A 26 1.14 -4.65 -10.86
N LEU A 27 0.15 -4.36 -11.72
CA LEU A 27 -0.49 -3.04 -11.75
C LEU A 27 -1.14 -2.67 -10.42
N GLN A 28 -1.84 -3.61 -9.79
CA GLN A 28 -2.47 -3.40 -8.49
C GLN A 28 -1.42 -3.11 -7.40
N LEU A 29 -0.30 -3.84 -7.40
CA LEU A 29 0.79 -3.60 -6.45
C LEU A 29 1.42 -2.23 -6.67
N ALA A 30 1.67 -1.86 -7.93
CA ALA A 30 2.22 -0.56 -8.29
C ALA A 30 1.30 0.58 -7.83
N GLU A 31 0.00 0.50 -8.11
CA GLU A 31 -0.98 1.49 -7.67
C GLU A 31 -0.98 1.69 -6.15
N LEU A 32 -0.92 0.59 -5.39
CA LEU A 32 -0.83 0.64 -3.93
C LEU A 32 0.47 1.33 -3.47
N CYS A 33 1.62 0.98 -4.06
CA CYS A 33 2.91 1.58 -3.73
C CYS A 33 2.92 3.08 -4.01
N VAL A 34 2.48 3.53 -5.19
CA VAL A 34 2.44 4.96 -5.53
C VAL A 34 1.46 5.70 -4.63
N THR A 35 0.29 5.12 -4.34
CA THR A 35 -0.69 5.73 -3.42
C THR A 35 -0.08 5.94 -2.05
N ILE A 36 0.58 4.93 -1.49
CA ILE A 36 1.22 5.03 -0.17
C ILE A 36 2.29 6.12 -0.22
N ASN A 37 3.20 6.06 -1.20
CA ASN A 37 4.31 7.00 -1.33
C ASN A 37 3.86 8.45 -1.47
N LYS A 38 2.75 8.71 -2.18
CA LYS A 38 2.24 10.08 -2.34
C LYS A 38 1.69 10.68 -1.07
N ASN A 39 1.24 9.86 -0.12
CA ASN A 39 0.51 10.31 1.06
C ASN A 39 1.39 10.37 2.32
N ILE A 40 2.68 10.07 2.19
CA ILE A 40 3.65 10.07 3.28
C ILE A 40 4.94 10.81 2.91
N GLU A 41 5.58 11.49 3.87
CA GLU A 41 6.71 12.40 3.66
C GLU A 41 8.03 11.67 3.32
N ASN A 42 8.14 10.37 3.63
CA ASN A 42 9.32 9.53 3.36
C ASN A 42 8.94 8.15 2.78
N GLY A 43 8.15 8.11 1.71
CA GLY A 43 7.43 6.89 1.32
C GLY A 43 8.26 5.68 0.88
N TYR A 44 9.47 5.92 0.40
CA TYR A 44 10.33 4.85 -0.09
C TYR A 44 10.94 3.96 1.00
N ASP A 45 10.90 4.38 2.28
CA ASP A 45 11.57 3.68 3.39
C ASP A 45 10.61 3.23 4.51
N VAL A 46 9.32 3.10 4.18
CA VAL A 46 8.32 2.65 5.16
C VAL A 46 8.34 1.14 5.28
N LYS A 47 9.19 0.66 6.19
CA LYS A 47 9.04 -0.65 6.82
C LYS A 47 7.67 -0.74 7.51
N PRO A 48 7.13 -1.95 7.75
CA PRO A 48 6.00 -2.10 8.66
C PRO A 48 6.43 -1.61 10.05
N LEU A 49 6.18 -0.34 10.32
CA LEU A 49 6.46 0.34 11.58
C LEU A 49 5.20 0.29 12.44
N GLU A 50 5.39 0.40 13.76
CA GLU A 50 4.28 0.59 14.68
C GLU A 50 3.41 1.78 14.24
N THR A 51 2.09 1.64 14.36
CA THR A 51 1.07 2.58 13.87
C THR A 51 1.31 4.03 14.30
N ASP A 52 1.92 4.24 15.47
CA ASP A 52 2.23 5.56 16.02
C ASP A 52 3.29 6.32 15.20
N ASN A 53 4.20 5.61 14.53
CA ASN A 53 5.21 6.20 13.65
C ASN A 53 4.65 6.56 12.28
N LEU A 54 3.64 5.83 11.80
CA LEU A 54 2.96 6.13 10.54
C LEU A 54 2.22 7.47 10.57
N VAL A 55 1.67 7.87 11.73
CA VAL A 55 0.99 9.16 11.93
C VAL A 55 1.91 10.35 11.64
N LEU A 56 3.18 10.22 12.05
CA LEU A 56 4.22 11.23 11.87
C LEU A 56 4.70 11.32 10.41
N LEU A 57 4.53 10.24 9.66
CA LEU A 57 4.95 10.17 8.26
C LEU A 57 3.87 10.66 7.30
N ILE A 58 2.61 10.85 7.72
CA ILE A 58 1.56 11.36 6.82
C ILE A 58 1.80 12.83 6.52
N ARG A 59 1.84 13.17 5.22
CA ARG A 59 2.04 14.54 4.75
C ARG A 59 1.01 15.50 5.33
N GLN A 60 1.46 16.70 5.65
CA GLN A 60 0.60 17.75 6.23
C GLN A 60 -0.48 18.27 5.28
N ASP A 61 -0.29 18.14 3.97
CA ASP A 61 -1.27 18.57 2.95
C ASP A 61 -2.36 17.53 2.67
N VAL A 62 -2.32 16.36 3.31
CA VAL A 62 -3.35 15.32 3.25
C VAL A 62 -4.49 15.68 4.19
N ASN A 63 -5.39 16.55 3.71
CA ASN A 63 -6.53 17.08 4.45
C ASN A 63 -7.74 16.12 4.47
N GLY A 64 -7.57 14.96 5.12
CA GLY A 64 -8.68 14.03 5.37
C GLY A 64 -9.06 13.12 4.18
N GLU A 65 -8.41 13.28 3.02
CA GLU A 65 -8.55 12.40 1.86
C GLU A 65 -7.19 12.10 1.23
N LEU A 66 -7.00 10.88 0.73
CA LEU A 66 -5.76 10.47 0.10
C LEU A 66 -5.59 11.10 -1.29
N LEU A 67 -4.37 11.56 -1.58
CA LEU A 67 -3.94 11.94 -2.91
C LEU A 67 -3.94 10.71 -3.81
N LYS A 68 -4.62 10.81 -4.96
CA LYS A 68 -4.66 9.73 -5.96
C LYS A 68 -3.36 9.68 -6.76
N PRO A 69 -2.83 8.48 -7.03
CA PRO A 69 -1.68 8.33 -7.92
C PRO A 69 -2.08 8.62 -9.38
N PRO A 70 -1.24 9.32 -10.16
CA PRO A 70 -1.46 9.47 -11.59
C PRO A 70 -1.00 8.22 -12.34
N GLN A 71 -1.64 7.91 -13.47
CA GLN A 71 -1.43 6.65 -14.18
C GLN A 71 0.02 6.43 -14.64
N ASN A 72 0.71 7.49 -15.07
CA ASN A 72 2.10 7.40 -15.54
C ASN A 72 3.06 6.90 -14.44
N GLU A 73 2.89 7.37 -13.20
CA GLU A 73 3.71 6.90 -12.07
C GLU A 73 3.41 5.44 -11.72
N ILE A 74 2.14 5.02 -11.86
CA ILE A 74 1.74 3.61 -11.67
C ILE A 74 2.42 2.74 -12.73
N ASP A 75 2.42 3.17 -13.99
CA ASP A 75 3.01 2.42 -15.09
C ASP A 75 4.53 2.28 -14.90
N GLU A 76 5.23 3.36 -14.51
CA GLU A 76 6.67 3.32 -14.20
C GLU A 76 7.01 2.32 -13.10
N VAL A 77 6.25 2.32 -12.00
CA VAL A 77 6.47 1.36 -10.89
C VAL A 77 6.07 -0.06 -11.31
N ALA A 78 5.03 -0.23 -12.11
CA ALA A 78 4.62 -1.52 -12.63
C ALA A 78 5.70 -2.14 -13.52
N ASP A 79 6.36 -1.35 -14.36
CA ASP A 79 7.47 -1.80 -15.19
C ASP A 79 8.66 -2.28 -14.36
N ILE A 80 9.01 -1.56 -13.28
CA ILE A 80 10.07 -1.98 -12.35
C ILE A 80 9.72 -3.32 -11.71
N ILE A 81 8.52 -3.44 -11.13
CA ILE A 81 8.06 -4.69 -10.50
C ILE A 81 8.04 -5.84 -11.52
N PHE A 82 7.63 -5.57 -12.75
CA PHE A 82 7.60 -6.57 -13.81
C PHE A 82 9.01 -7.06 -14.16
N GLN A 83 9.98 -6.15 -14.24
CA GLN A 83 11.39 -6.48 -14.50
C GLN A 83 12.03 -7.30 -13.38
N GLU A 84 11.65 -7.07 -12.12
CA GLU A 84 12.08 -7.91 -10.99
C GLU A 84 11.52 -9.34 -11.04
N ASN A 85 10.50 -9.57 -11.90
CA ASN A 85 9.89 -10.87 -12.16
C ASN A 85 9.51 -11.66 -10.88
N PRO A 86 8.75 -11.06 -9.94
CA PRO A 86 8.32 -11.74 -8.73
C PRO A 86 7.37 -12.90 -9.03
N SER A 87 7.44 -13.94 -8.22
CA SER A 87 6.46 -15.02 -8.31
C SER A 87 5.05 -14.53 -7.96
N LYS A 88 4.03 -15.25 -8.44
CA LYS A 88 2.63 -14.92 -8.16
C LYS A 88 2.33 -14.86 -6.66
N SER A 89 2.84 -15.82 -5.88
CA SER A 89 2.65 -15.83 -4.43
C SER A 89 3.32 -14.65 -3.73
N GLN A 90 4.47 -14.19 -4.22
CA GLN A 90 5.12 -12.97 -3.71
C GLN A 90 4.28 -11.73 -4.02
N LEU A 91 3.73 -11.61 -5.23
CA LEU A 91 2.83 -10.51 -5.59
C LEU A 91 1.60 -10.49 -4.66
N ASP A 92 0.95 -11.64 -4.44
CA ASP A 92 -0.22 -11.73 -3.58
C ASP A 92 0.10 -11.35 -2.13
N TRP A 93 1.29 -11.73 -1.63
CA TRP A 93 1.79 -11.32 -0.32
C TRP A 93 2.02 -9.81 -0.23
N TYR A 94 2.74 -9.22 -1.19
CA TYR A 94 3.03 -7.79 -1.17
C TYR A 94 1.77 -6.95 -1.33
N ILE A 95 0.82 -7.36 -2.17
CA ILE A 95 -0.47 -6.70 -2.30
C ILE A 95 -1.21 -6.70 -0.95
N ALA A 96 -1.25 -7.85 -0.26
CA ALA A 96 -1.89 -7.95 1.05
C ALA A 96 -1.26 -6.99 2.06
N GLU A 97 0.07 -6.99 2.17
CA GLU A 97 0.81 -6.10 3.06
C GLU A 97 0.50 -4.62 2.77
N LYS A 98 0.58 -4.21 1.50
CA LYS A 98 0.33 -2.81 1.12
C LYS A 98 -1.14 -2.41 1.29
N GLN A 99 -2.09 -3.31 1.09
CA GLN A 99 -3.50 -3.04 1.37
C GLN A 99 -3.76 -2.78 2.86
N LEU A 100 -3.17 -3.59 3.74
CA LEU A 100 -3.29 -3.40 5.19
C LEU A 100 -2.67 -2.07 5.62
N LEU A 101 -1.46 -1.78 5.14
CA LEU A 101 -0.78 -0.51 5.40
C LEU A 101 -1.61 0.70 4.92
N LEU A 102 -2.16 0.63 3.71
CA LEU A 102 -3.00 1.70 3.19
C LEU A 102 -4.27 1.90 4.03
N ASN A 103 -4.86 0.83 4.57
CA ASN A 103 -6.02 0.91 5.46
C ASN A 103 -5.69 1.59 6.79
N GLU A 104 -4.49 1.35 7.33
CA GLU A 104 -4.00 2.09 8.51
C GLU A 104 -3.84 3.57 8.21
N ILE A 105 -3.17 3.91 7.10
CA ILE A 105 -3.00 5.31 6.66
C ILE A 105 -4.36 5.99 6.50
N LYS A 106 -5.33 5.34 5.84
CA LYS A 106 -6.70 5.87 5.70
C LYS A 106 -7.35 6.13 7.05
N SER A 107 -7.20 5.19 7.99
CA SER A 107 -7.77 5.31 9.33
C SER A 107 -7.18 6.52 10.07
N ILE A 108 -5.87 6.72 9.99
CA ILE A 108 -5.19 7.87 10.60
C ILE A 108 -5.63 9.19 9.95
N VAL A 109 -5.68 9.24 8.61
CA VAL A 109 -6.11 10.44 7.86
C VAL A 109 -7.53 10.85 8.25
N VAL A 110 -8.45 9.89 8.37
CA VAL A 110 -9.83 10.13 8.83
C VAL A 110 -9.87 10.57 10.29
N GLN A 111 -9.04 10.01 11.16
CA GLN A 111 -8.95 10.42 12.57
C GLN A 111 -8.41 11.85 12.71
N LYS A 112 -7.38 12.25 11.96
CA LYS A 112 -6.88 13.64 11.93
C LYS A 112 -8.01 14.62 11.60
N ARG A 113 -8.85 14.31 10.61
CA ARG A 113 -10.02 15.14 10.26
C ARG A 113 -11.04 15.29 11.39
N LYS A 114 -11.20 14.30 12.28
CA LYS A 114 -12.18 14.36 13.39
C LYS A 114 -11.66 15.13 14.61
N ASN A 115 -10.35 15.31 14.71
CA ASN A 115 -9.69 16.00 15.83
C ASN A 115 -9.32 17.46 15.51
N VAL A 116 -9.69 17.95 14.31
CA VAL A 116 -9.62 19.35 13.87
C VAL A 116 -11.04 19.89 13.80
#